data_AF-A0A354WGL0-F1
#
_entry.id   AF-A0A354WGL0-F1
#
_cell.length_a   1.000
_cell.length_b   1.000
_cell.length_c   1.000
_cell.angle_alpha   90.00
_cell.angle_beta   90.00
_cell.angle_gamma   90.00
#
_symmetry.space_group_name_H-M   'P 1'
#
loop_
_entity.id
_entity.type
_entity.pdbx_description
1 polymer ?
#
loop_
_entity_poly.entity_id
_entity_poly.type
_entity_poly.pdbx_seq_one_letter_code
_entity_poly.pdbx_strand_id
1 'polypeptide(L)' 'PEVRKYVFGRDNCQCKSCGKRENEAQLTVDHIIPLSKGGSNDISNLQTLCFQCNQKKKADLDPRFKRNFTN' A
#
# COMPACT_ATOMS: atom_id res chain seq x y z
N PRO A 1 -15.57 4.33 -2.52
CA PRO A 1 -15.24 4.23 -1.08
C PRO A 1 -14.28 5.35 -0.65
N GLU A 2 -14.65 6.09 0.40
CA GLU A 2 -13.89 7.23 0.93
C GLU A 2 -12.47 6.84 1.41
N VAL A 3 -12.34 5.66 2.01
CA VAL A 3 -11.06 5.11 2.48
C VAL A 3 -10.02 5.02 1.37
N ARG A 4 -10.40 4.60 0.15
CA ARG A 4 -9.47 4.49 -0.98
C ARG A 4 -8.96 5.85 -1.41
N LYS A 5 -9.85 6.86 -1.50
CA LYS A 5 -9.46 8.23 -1.84
C LYS A 5 -8.52 8.81 -0.78
N TYR A 6 -8.82 8.58 0.50
CA TYR A 6 -7.97 9.00 1.61
C TYR A 6 -6.57 8.38 1.53
N VAL A 7 -6.47 7.06 1.35
CA VAL A 7 -5.17 6.36 1.28
C VAL A 7 -4.35 6.83 0.09
N PHE A 8 -4.98 7.01 -1.07
CA PHE A 8 -4.30 7.54 -2.27
C PHE A 8 -3.83 8.98 -2.06
N GLY A 9 -4.67 9.85 -1.50
CA GLY A 9 -4.29 11.24 -1.19
C GLY A 9 -3.14 11.33 -0.20
N ARG A 10 -3.20 10.55 0.90
CA ARG A 10 -2.13 10.45 1.91
C ARG A 10 -0.79 10.01 1.31
N ASP A 11 -0.86 9.08 0.34
CA ASP A 11 0.32 8.52 -0.30
C ASP A 11 0.72 9.29 -1.58
N ASN A 12 0.16 10.48 -1.81
CA ASN A 12 0.42 11.34 -2.98
C ASN A 12 0.21 10.64 -4.33
N CYS A 13 -0.79 9.76 -4.42
CA CYS A 13 -1.05 8.90 -5.58
C CYS A 13 0.23 8.21 -6.08
N GLN A 14 1.03 7.70 -5.13
CA GLN A 14 2.33 7.10 -5.41
C GLN A 14 2.45 5.73 -4.75
N CYS A 15 2.97 4.76 -5.50
CA CYS A 15 3.34 3.46 -4.97
C CYS A 15 4.39 3.63 -3.87
N LYS A 16 4.05 3.22 -2.64
CA LYS A 16 4.94 3.32 -1.48
C LYS A 16 6.17 2.40 -1.54
N SER A 17 6.22 1.49 -2.51
CA SER A 17 7.33 0.56 -2.71
C SER A 17 8.31 1.03 -3.81
N CYS A 18 7.80 1.34 -5.01
CA CYS A 18 8.64 1.65 -6.16
C CYS A 18 8.61 3.12 -6.59
N GLY A 19 7.77 3.95 -5.97
CA GLY A 19 7.68 5.38 -6.30
C GLY A 19 6.90 5.72 -7.57
N LYS A 20 6.42 4.73 -8.34
CA LYS A 20 5.59 4.99 -9.53
C LYS A 20 4.28 5.68 -9.17
N ARG A 21 3.87 6.65 -9.97
CA ARG A 21 2.61 7.39 -9.84
C ARG A 21 1.51 6.82 -10.73
N GLU A 22 0.30 7.36 -10.60
CA GLU A 22 -0.89 6.90 -11.34
C GLU A 22 -0.76 7.00 -12.87
N ASN A 23 0.07 7.92 -13.37
CA ASN A 23 0.38 8.05 -14.80
C ASN A 23 1.39 7.00 -15.31
N GLU A 24 2.10 6.32 -14.42
CA GLU A 24 3.13 5.33 -14.76
C GLU A 24 2.69 3.89 -14.47
N ALA A 25 1.74 3.70 -13.55
CA ALA A 25 1.21 2.39 -13.19
C ALA A 25 -0.17 2.47 -12.56
N GLN A 26 -0.96 1.39 -12.73
CA GLN A 26 -2.24 1.24 -12.06
C GLN A 26 -2.04 1.08 -10.54
N LEU A 27 -2.63 1.99 -9.76
CA LEU A 27 -2.54 1.98 -8.31
C LEU A 27 -3.70 1.21 -7.65
N THR A 28 -3.35 0.51 -6.59
CA THR A 28 -4.23 -0.31 -5.76
C THR A 28 -3.99 -0.01 -4.29
N VAL A 29 -4.99 -0.24 -3.46
CA VAL A 29 -4.82 -0.24 -2.00
C VAL A 29 -4.48 -1.66 -1.57
N ASP A 30 -3.45 -1.79 -0.75
CA ASP A 30 -2.96 -3.05 -0.21
C ASP A 30 -2.81 -2.95 1.32
N HIS A 31 -2.92 -4.09 2.00
CA HIS A 31 -2.67 -4.19 3.44
C HIS A 31 -1.18 -4.40 3.71
N ILE A 32 -0.55 -3.51 4.48
CA ILE A 32 0.85 -3.60 4.92
C ILE A 32 1.11 -4.96 5.57
N ILE A 33 0.28 -5.31 6.55
CA ILE A 33 0.20 -6.65 7.14
C ILE A 33 -0.99 -7.36 6.47
N PRO A 34 -0.78 -8.47 5.74
CA PRO A 34 -1.86 -9.24 5.14
C PRO A 34 -2.89 -9.69 6.19
N LEU A 35 -4.18 -9.70 5.83
CA LEU A 35 -5.25 -10.17 6.73
C LEU A 35 -5.01 -11.61 7.21
N SER A 36 -4.49 -12.48 6.34
CA SER A 36 -4.12 -13.87 6.68
C SER A 36 -2.98 -13.99 7.70
N LYS A 37 -2.27 -12.89 7.97
CA LYS A 37 -1.20 -12.79 8.96
C LYS A 37 -1.61 -11.92 10.17
N GLY A 38 -2.90 -11.64 10.33
CA GLY A 38 -3.44 -10.87 11.45
C GLY A 38 -3.46 -9.35 11.24
N GLY A 39 -3.33 -8.88 10.00
CA GLY A 39 -3.50 -7.45 9.70
C GLY A 39 -4.95 -6.98 9.86
N SER A 40 -5.13 -5.68 10.13
CA SER A 40 -6.45 -5.05 10.25
C SER A 40 -6.87 -4.31 8.97
N ASN A 41 -8.14 -3.93 8.88
CA ASN A 41 -8.64 -3.04 7.81
C ASN A 41 -8.48 -1.55 8.16
N ASP A 42 -7.72 -1.24 9.22
CA ASP A 42 -7.49 0.13 9.64
C ASP A 42 -6.67 0.88 8.60
N ILE A 43 -6.96 2.17 8.45
CA ILE A 43 -6.25 3.07 7.54
C ILE A 43 -4.73 3.05 7.78
N SER A 44 -4.30 2.81 9.02
CA SER A 44 -2.88 2.66 9.39
C SER A 44 -2.22 1.44 8.75
N ASN A 45 -2.97 0.35 8.53
CA ASN A 45 -2.52 -0.87 7.86
C ASN A 45 -2.73 -0.83 6.34
N LEU A 46 -3.35 0.21 5.78
CA LEU A 46 -3.53 0.36 4.33
C LEU A 46 -2.41 1.21 3.72
N GLN A 47 -1.98 0.85 2.51
CA GLN A 47 -1.00 1.59 1.71
C GLN A 47 -1.34 1.55 0.22
N THR A 48 -0.79 2.51 -0.52
CA THR A 48 -0.89 2.56 -1.99
C THR A 48 0.26 1.77 -2.62
N LEU A 49 -0.07 0.75 -3.40
CA LEU A 49 0.89 0.00 -4.23
C LEU A 49 0.45 -0.02 -5.69
N CYS A 50 1.39 0.03 -6.61
CA CYS A 50 1.09 -0.29 -7.99
C CYS A 50 0.76 -1.78 -8.14
N PHE A 51 -0.03 -2.13 -9.16
CA PHE A 51 -0.47 -3.51 -9.41
C PHE A 51 0.69 -4.51 -9.44
N GLN A 52 1.82 -4.15 -10.06
CA GLN A 52 3.02 -4.99 -10.12
C GLN A 52 3.63 -5.23 -8.73
N CYS A 53 3.77 -4.19 -7.91
CA CYS A 53 4.29 -4.30 -6.55
C CYS A 53 3.35 -5.09 -5.65
N ASN A 54 2.03 -4.85 -5.77
CA ASN A 54 1.01 -5.58 -5.03
C ASN A 54 1.05 -7.09 -5.39
N GLN A 55 1.09 -7.42 -6.68
CA GLN A 55 1.20 -8.79 -7.16
C GLN A 55 2.51 -9.46 -6.71
N LYS A 56 3.62 -8.71 -6.61
CA LYS A 56 4.89 -9.21 -6.10
C LYS A 56 4.84 -9.48 -4.59
N LYS A 57 4.15 -8.63 -3.82
CA LYS A 57 3.99 -8.79 -2.37
C LYS A 57 3.12 -9.99 -2.00
N LYS A 58 2.03 -10.23 -2.75
CA LYS A 58 1.04 -11.30 -2.43
C LYS A 58 0.60 -11.22 -0.95
N ALA A 59 0.61 -12.36 -0.26
CA ALA A 59 0.31 -12.48 1.16
C ALA A 59 1.58 -12.52 2.04
N ASP A 60 2.72 -12.05 1.52
CA ASP A 60 3.98 -12.04 2.26
C ASP A 60 4.16 -10.73 3.05
N LEU A 61 4.79 -10.86 4.21
CA LEU A 61 5.30 -9.75 4.99
C LEU A 61 6.61 -9.30 4.37
N ASP A 62 6.56 -8.44 3.36
CA ASP A 62 7.78 -7.92 2.75
C ASP A 62 8.24 -6.64 3.50
N PRO A 63 9.45 -6.65 4.12
CA PRO A 63 9.99 -5.53 4.88
C PRO A 63 10.13 -4.24 4.08
N ARG A 64 10.26 -4.32 2.74
CA ARG A 64 10.33 -3.15 1.85
C ARG A 64 9.01 -2.36 1.82
N PHE A 65 7.93 -2.94 2.32
CA PHE A 65 6.61 -2.32 2.41
C PHE A 65 6.26 -1.87 3.83
N LYS A 66 7.20 -1.98 4.79
CA LYS A 66 7.00 -1.37 6.12
C LYS A 66 7.08 0.15 5.96
N ARG A 67 6.04 0.85 6.40
CA ARG A 67 6.14 2.29 6.66
C ARG A 67 7.22 2.46 7.73
N ASN A 68 8.37 3.00 7.34
CA ASN A 68 9.25 3.63 8.31
C ASN A 68 8.44 4.81 8.87
N PHE A 69 7.86 4.62 10.05
CA PHE A 69 7.42 5.74 10.87
C PHE A 69 8.71 6.41 11.34
N THR A 70 9.29 7.28 10.52
CA THR A 70 10.23 8.28 11.03
C THR A 70 9.40 9.20 11.91
N ASN A 71 9.69 9.13 13.21
CA ASN A 71 9.16 10.01 14.25
C ASN A 71 9.53 11.48 13.95
#